data_AF-A0A7S2G3B9-F1
#
_entry.id   AF-A0A7S2G3B9-F1
#
_cell.length_a   1.000
_cell.length_b   1.000
_cell.length_c   1.000
_cell.angle_alpha   90.00
_cell.angle_beta   90.00
_cell.angle_gamma   90.00
#
_symmetry.space_group_name_H-M   'P 1'
#
loop_
_entity.id
_entity.type
_entity.pdbx_description
1 polymer ?
#
loop_
_entity_poly.entity_id
_entity_poly.type
_entity_poly.pdbx_seq_one_letter_code
_entity_poly.pdbx_strand_id
1 'polypeptide(L)'
;MNEVECRRASVLNYFGEPFDKSKCMQTCDNCQDDRPIIEKDLTVNGKELLQLFQQLMKKNSGAVGISILQLTQVYRGNNTAQIRNYKFNDVRLYGKGKSLQKDEGERLVQHMVLKGYFAEEARENGSGYTSDYAILGPKYRLLETGQERLLLAFRASAASARKTTASARKQKE
;
A
#
# COMPACT_ATOMS: atom_id res chain seq x y z
N MET A 1 7.77 1.10 -4.97
CA MET A 1 8.43 2.38 -5.31
C MET A 1 7.42 3.29 -6.03
N ASN A 2 7.52 4.62 -5.97
CA ASN A 2 6.66 5.50 -6.78
C ASN A 2 7.17 5.54 -8.24
N GLU A 3 6.33 5.11 -9.18
CA GLU A 3 6.62 4.99 -10.63
C GLU A 3 5.93 6.09 -11.47
N VAL A 4 5.21 7.00 -10.82
CA VAL A 4 4.31 7.97 -11.48
C VAL A 4 4.84 9.40 -11.36
N GLU A 5 5.31 9.78 -10.18
CA GLU A 5 5.81 11.14 -9.92
C GLU A 5 7.19 11.36 -10.54
N CYS A 6 7.45 12.55 -11.08
CA CYS A 6 8.77 12.90 -11.58
C CYS A 6 9.80 12.87 -10.44
N ARG A 7 10.91 12.12 -10.61
CA ARG A 7 11.97 12.02 -9.60
C ARG A 7 12.52 13.38 -9.18
N ARG A 8 12.76 14.26 -10.16
CA ARG A 8 13.27 15.63 -9.91
C ARG A 8 12.29 16.45 -9.10
N ALA A 9 11.00 16.38 -9.44
CA ALA A 9 9.96 17.07 -8.70
C ALA A 9 9.89 16.56 -7.25
N SER A 10 9.92 15.25 -7.03
CA SER A 10 9.86 14.66 -5.69
C SER A 10 11.07 15.08 -4.84
N VAL A 11 12.30 15.02 -5.38
CA VAL A 11 13.53 15.38 -4.64
C VAL A 11 13.56 16.88 -4.33
N LEU A 12 13.29 17.75 -5.32
CA LEU A 12 13.35 19.20 -5.12
C LEU A 12 12.26 19.67 -4.14
N ASN A 13 11.05 19.13 -4.26
CA ASN A 13 9.96 19.46 -3.34
C ASN A 13 10.28 19.05 -1.88
N TYR A 14 11.05 17.98 -1.67
CA TYR A 14 11.53 17.60 -0.32
C TYR A 14 12.42 18.69 0.30
N PHE A 15 13.22 19.39 -0.50
CA PHE A 15 14.02 20.54 -0.07
C PHE A 15 13.25 21.87 -0.10
N GLY A 16 11.94 21.83 -0.32
CA GLY A 16 11.10 23.04 -0.42
C GLY A 16 11.29 23.81 -1.72
N GLU A 17 11.91 23.21 -2.73
CA GLU A 17 12.09 23.79 -4.05
C GLU A 17 10.99 23.31 -5.00
N PRO A 18 9.95 24.12 -5.27
CA PRO A 18 8.89 23.72 -6.19
C PRO A 18 9.46 23.58 -7.61
N PHE A 19 9.22 22.42 -8.23
CA PHE A 19 9.73 22.11 -9.56
C PHE A 19 8.59 21.73 -10.51
N ASP A 20 8.49 22.45 -11.62
CA ASP A 20 7.57 22.11 -12.70
C ASP A 20 8.06 20.85 -13.45
N LYS A 21 7.26 19.78 -13.40
CA LYS A 21 7.51 18.52 -14.10
C LYS A 21 7.81 18.72 -15.59
N SER A 22 7.23 19.72 -16.25
CA SER A 22 7.47 19.99 -17.68
C SER A 22 8.97 20.25 -17.96
N LYS A 23 9.68 20.85 -17.00
CA LYS A 23 11.13 21.13 -17.06
C LYS A 23 11.99 19.89 -16.86
N CYS A 24 11.42 18.74 -16.53
CA CYS A 24 12.16 17.48 -16.45
C CYS A 24 12.68 17.05 -17.83
N MET A 25 11.95 17.36 -18.92
CA MET A 25 12.32 16.99 -20.29
C MET A 25 12.74 15.52 -20.45
N GLN A 26 11.97 14.60 -19.85
CA GLN A 26 12.23 13.14 -19.88
C GLN A 26 13.63 12.71 -19.41
N THR A 27 14.25 13.45 -18.50
CA THR A 27 15.58 13.13 -17.93
C THR A 27 15.56 12.18 -16.73
N CYS A 28 14.39 11.68 -16.29
CA CYS A 28 14.30 10.65 -15.24
C CYS A 28 13.45 9.47 -15.69
N ASP A 29 13.71 8.30 -15.11
CA ASP A 29 13.02 7.03 -15.36
C ASP A 29 11.49 7.18 -15.37
N ASN A 30 10.93 7.82 -14.34
CA ASN A 30 9.47 8.02 -14.24
C ASN A 30 8.91 8.93 -15.33
N CYS A 31 9.68 9.83 -15.93
CA CYS A 31 9.21 10.66 -17.06
C CYS A 31 9.51 10.04 -18.43
N GLN A 32 10.41 9.06 -18.49
CA GLN A 32 10.68 8.24 -19.66
C GLN A 32 9.63 7.15 -19.85
N ASP A 33 9.00 6.69 -18.75
CA ASP A 33 7.90 5.72 -18.81
C ASP A 33 6.63 6.35 -19.41
N ASP A 34 6.26 5.87 -20.60
CA ASP A 34 5.12 6.29 -21.40
C ASP A 34 3.84 5.49 -21.11
N ARG A 35 3.91 4.46 -20.25
CA ARG A 35 2.73 3.66 -19.89
C ARG A 35 1.67 4.57 -19.25
N PRO A 36 0.38 4.42 -19.61
CA PRO A 36 -0.65 5.28 -19.08
C PRO A 36 -0.73 5.15 -17.56
N ILE A 37 -0.95 6.28 -16.89
CA ILE A 37 -1.16 6.34 -15.45
C ILE A 37 -2.64 6.05 -15.18
N ILE A 38 -2.90 5.10 -14.30
CA ILE A 38 -4.25 4.76 -13.83
C ILE A 38 -4.35 5.08 -12.36
N GLU A 39 -5.41 5.77 -11.97
CA GLU A 39 -5.77 5.93 -10.57
C GLU A 39 -6.64 4.76 -10.13
N LYS A 40 -6.32 4.17 -8.98
CA LYS A 40 -7.09 3.10 -8.36
C LYS A 40 -7.61 3.57 -7.02
N ASP A 41 -8.91 3.39 -6.81
CA ASP A 41 -9.51 3.50 -5.49
C ASP A 41 -9.27 2.21 -4.71
N LEU A 42 -8.41 2.30 -3.69
CA LEU A 42 -8.05 1.22 -2.79
C LEU A 42 -8.65 1.44 -1.39
N THR A 43 -9.69 2.27 -1.26
CA THR A 43 -10.36 2.57 0.02
C THR A 43 -10.87 1.30 0.69
N VAL A 44 -11.47 0.39 -0.08
CA VAL A 44 -11.96 -0.91 0.44
C VAL A 44 -10.80 -1.74 0.97
N ASN A 45 -9.70 -1.86 0.22
CA ASN A 45 -8.52 -2.60 0.66
C ASN A 45 -7.92 -1.99 1.93
N GLY A 46 -7.84 -0.66 2.03
CA GLY A 46 -7.36 0.03 3.21
C GLY A 46 -8.24 -0.23 4.45
N LYS A 47 -9.56 -0.18 4.30
CA LYS A 47 -10.50 -0.54 5.38
C LYS A 47 -10.34 -1.99 5.82
N GLU A 48 -10.21 -2.91 4.87
CA GLU A 48 -9.99 -4.33 5.18
C GLU A 48 -8.64 -4.57 5.88
N LEU A 49 -7.58 -3.84 5.52
CA LEU A 49 -6.29 -3.91 6.21
C LEU A 49 -6.38 -3.43 7.66
N LEU A 50 -7.09 -2.33 7.92
CA LEU A 50 -7.36 -1.85 9.29
C LEU A 50 -8.13 -2.90 10.11
N GLN A 51 -9.18 -3.49 9.52
CA GLN A 51 -9.97 -4.54 10.16
C GLN A 51 -9.16 -5.83 10.40
N LEU A 52 -8.28 -6.20 9.45
CA LEU A 52 -7.40 -7.35 9.59
C LEU A 52 -6.43 -7.13 10.76
N PHE A 53 -5.81 -5.96 10.85
CA PHE A 53 -4.94 -5.62 11.97
C PHE A 53 -5.69 -5.74 13.31
N GLN A 54 -6.88 -5.14 13.42
CA GLN A 54 -7.70 -5.24 14.63
C GLN A 54 -8.07 -6.69 15.00
N GLN A 55 -8.40 -7.54 14.01
CA GLN A 55 -8.68 -8.97 14.24
C GLN A 55 -7.46 -9.71 14.81
N LEU A 56 -6.27 -9.46 14.23
CA LEU A 56 -5.03 -10.08 14.67
C LEU A 56 -4.64 -9.62 16.09
N MET A 57 -4.76 -8.33 16.38
CA MET A 57 -4.49 -7.80 17.71
C MET A 57 -5.46 -8.34 18.75
N LYS A 58 -6.76 -8.40 18.44
CA LYS A 58 -7.78 -8.95 19.33
C LYS A 58 -7.54 -10.44 19.62
N LYS A 59 -7.21 -11.23 18.60
CA LYS A 59 -6.98 -12.68 18.73
C LYS A 59 -5.81 -13.02 19.66
N ASN A 60 -4.74 -12.23 19.59
CA ASN A 60 -3.52 -12.46 20.37
C ASN A 60 -3.43 -11.55 21.61
N SER A 61 -4.53 -10.90 22.01
CA SER A 61 -4.55 -9.91 23.10
C SER A 61 -3.44 -8.85 23.01
N GLY A 62 -3.04 -8.49 21.79
CA GLY A 62 -1.94 -7.56 21.53
C GLY A 62 -0.53 -8.08 21.84
N ALA A 63 -0.38 -9.32 22.31
CA ALA A 63 0.91 -9.87 22.72
C ALA A 63 1.85 -10.18 21.54
N VAL A 64 1.28 -10.54 20.39
CA VAL A 64 2.04 -10.83 19.17
C VAL A 64 1.95 -9.64 18.22
N GLY A 65 3.07 -8.95 18.02
CA GLY A 65 3.19 -7.88 17.04
C GLY A 65 3.21 -8.39 15.61
N ILE A 66 2.84 -7.53 14.66
CA ILE A 66 2.94 -7.77 13.22
C ILE A 66 3.54 -6.54 12.56
N SER A 67 4.52 -6.71 11.66
CA SER A 67 5.04 -5.57 10.89
C SER A 67 4.06 -5.14 9.79
N ILE A 68 4.19 -3.92 9.28
CA ILE A 68 3.36 -3.40 8.18
C ILE A 68 3.45 -4.29 6.94
N LEU A 69 4.66 -4.79 6.64
CA LEU A 69 4.88 -5.70 5.52
C LEU A 69 4.21 -7.07 5.76
N GLN A 70 4.35 -7.64 6.95
CA GLN A 70 3.69 -8.91 7.30
C GLN A 70 2.16 -8.78 7.22
N LEU A 71 1.58 -7.67 7.66
CA LEU A 71 0.14 -7.41 7.55
C LEU A 71 -0.33 -7.50 6.08
N THR A 72 0.44 -6.90 5.16
CA THR A 72 0.19 -6.99 3.72
C THR A 72 0.30 -8.41 3.20
N GLN A 73 1.29 -9.17 3.65
CA GLN A 73 1.48 -10.56 3.27
C GLN A 73 0.31 -11.45 3.71
N VAL A 74 -0.18 -11.27 4.94
CA VAL A 74 -1.37 -11.95 5.47
C VAL A 74 -2.60 -11.59 4.65
N TYR A 75 -2.80 -10.31 4.36
CA TYR A 75 -3.93 -9.84 3.56
C TYR A 75 -3.92 -10.42 2.14
N ARG A 76 -2.73 -10.52 1.51
CA ARG A 76 -2.54 -11.13 0.19
C ARG A 76 -2.58 -12.66 0.19
N GLY A 77 -2.59 -13.30 1.38
CA GLY A 77 -2.69 -14.76 1.52
C GLY A 77 -1.37 -15.49 1.33
N ASN A 78 -0.24 -14.82 1.60
CA ASN A 78 1.06 -15.46 1.58
C ASN A 78 1.13 -16.52 2.69
N ASN A 79 1.73 -17.67 2.36
CA ASN A 79 1.85 -18.79 3.30
C ASN A 79 3.31 -18.96 3.77
N THR A 80 3.81 -18.03 4.57
CA THR A 80 5.16 -18.11 5.14
C THR A 80 5.17 -18.90 6.45
N ALA A 81 6.34 -19.41 6.86
CA ALA A 81 6.48 -20.11 8.14
C ALA A 81 6.05 -19.23 9.33
N GLN A 82 6.44 -17.95 9.32
CA GLN A 82 6.02 -16.99 10.36
C GLN A 82 4.49 -16.84 10.43
N ILE A 83 3.82 -16.68 9.28
CA ILE A 83 2.35 -16.55 9.23
C ILE A 83 1.66 -17.77 9.84
N ARG A 84 2.17 -18.98 9.55
CA ARG A 84 1.65 -20.23 10.13
C ARG A 84 1.92 -20.33 11.63
N ASN A 85 3.15 -20.05 12.04
CA ASN A 85 3.59 -20.20 13.44
C ASN A 85 2.80 -19.26 14.37
N TYR A 86 2.54 -18.02 13.93
CA TYR A 86 1.73 -17.05 14.68
C TYR A 86 0.22 -17.18 14.40
N LYS A 87 -0.20 -18.17 13.60
CA LYS A 87 -1.61 -18.42 13.22
C LYS A 87 -2.31 -17.19 12.65
N PHE A 88 -1.57 -16.36 11.91
CA PHE A 88 -2.09 -15.17 11.23
C PHE A 88 -2.95 -15.53 10.01
N ASN A 89 -2.90 -16.77 9.55
CA ASN A 89 -3.76 -17.31 8.50
C ASN A 89 -5.16 -17.72 8.98
N ASP A 90 -5.40 -17.74 10.29
CA ASP A 90 -6.68 -18.13 10.89
C ASP A 90 -7.49 -16.88 11.31
N VAL A 91 -7.83 -16.07 10.29
CA VAL A 91 -8.68 -14.88 10.38
C VAL A 91 -9.46 -14.73 9.07
N ARG A 92 -10.67 -14.15 9.13
CA ARG A 92 -11.59 -14.05 7.98
C ARG A 92 -11.00 -13.30 6.78
N LEU A 93 -10.13 -12.33 7.06
CA LEU A 93 -9.54 -11.45 6.05
C LEU A 93 -8.23 -11.97 5.45
N TYR A 94 -7.74 -13.14 5.89
CA TYR A 94 -6.59 -13.79 5.27
C TYR A 94 -6.86 -14.06 3.79
N GLY A 95 -5.94 -13.64 2.92
CA GLY A 95 -6.05 -13.84 1.47
C GLY A 95 -7.15 -13.04 0.76
N LYS A 96 -7.84 -12.11 1.44
CA LYS A 96 -8.85 -11.25 0.78
C LYS A 96 -8.23 -10.32 -0.26
N GLY A 97 -7.01 -9.87 -0.03
CA GLY A 97 -6.22 -9.06 -0.94
C GLY A 97 -5.47 -9.84 -2.03
N LYS A 98 -5.79 -11.12 -2.29
CA LYS A 98 -5.06 -11.96 -3.27
C LYS A 98 -4.99 -11.38 -4.68
N SER A 99 -5.94 -10.51 -5.05
CA SER A 99 -5.96 -9.84 -6.35
C SER A 99 -4.97 -8.67 -6.46
N LEU A 100 -4.46 -8.16 -5.33
CA LEU A 100 -3.42 -7.13 -5.33
C LEU A 100 -2.08 -7.73 -5.73
N GLN A 101 -1.43 -7.11 -6.69
CA GLN A 101 -0.04 -7.44 -6.97
C GLN A 101 0.85 -7.09 -5.78
N LYS A 102 2.04 -7.70 -5.71
CA LYS A 102 2.97 -7.49 -4.59
C LYS A 102 3.27 -6.01 -4.39
N ASP A 103 3.72 -5.36 -5.46
CA ASP A 103 4.14 -3.96 -5.42
C ASP A 103 2.95 -3.01 -5.15
N GLU A 104 1.75 -3.38 -5.60
CA GLU A 104 0.52 -2.64 -5.28
C GLU A 104 0.18 -2.73 -3.80
N GLY A 105 0.27 -3.93 -3.21
CA GLY A 105 0.05 -4.13 -1.79
C GLY A 105 1.07 -3.40 -0.92
N GLU A 106 2.35 -3.46 -1.30
CA GLU A 106 3.42 -2.76 -0.58
C GLU A 106 3.26 -1.23 -0.66
N ARG A 107 2.96 -0.69 -1.85
CA ARG A 107 2.69 0.74 -2.02
C ARG A 107 1.44 1.19 -1.26
N LEU A 108 0.40 0.35 -1.23
CA LEU A 108 -0.82 0.63 -0.49
C LEU A 108 -0.52 0.84 0.99
N VAL A 109 0.16 -0.10 1.65
CA VAL A 109 0.44 0.04 3.09
C VAL A 109 1.43 1.13 3.40
N GLN A 110 2.44 1.35 2.56
CA GLN A 110 3.35 2.50 2.70
C GLN A 110 2.57 3.81 2.64
N HIS A 111 1.64 3.94 1.70
CA HIS A 111 0.80 5.13 1.60
C HIS A 111 -0.13 5.28 2.82
N MET A 112 -0.63 4.18 3.39
CA MET A 112 -1.41 4.22 4.62
C MET A 112 -0.59 4.69 5.83
N VAL A 113 0.69 4.33 5.93
CA VAL A 113 1.61 4.85 6.95
C VAL A 113 1.84 6.34 6.74
N LEU A 114 2.15 6.79 5.52
CA LEU A 114 2.36 8.21 5.20
C LEU A 114 1.12 9.08 5.47
N LYS A 115 -0.08 8.53 5.27
CA LYS A 115 -1.36 9.19 5.58
C LYS A 115 -1.71 9.15 7.07
N GLY A 116 -0.95 8.43 7.89
CA GLY A 116 -1.19 8.31 9.34
C GLY A 116 -2.35 7.38 9.70
N TYR A 117 -2.74 6.46 8.82
CA TYR A 117 -3.71 5.41 9.15
C TYR A 117 -3.06 4.25 9.90
N PHE A 118 -1.80 3.96 9.57
CA PHE A 118 -0.91 3.12 10.36
C PHE A 118 0.26 3.95 10.87
N ALA A 119 0.89 3.48 11.94
CA ALA A 119 2.20 3.92 12.38
C ALA A 119 3.03 2.68 12.78
N GLU A 120 4.31 2.89 13.06
CA GLU A 120 5.23 1.84 13.46
C GLU A 120 5.75 2.15 14.87
N GLU A 121 5.78 1.13 15.72
CA GLU A 121 6.32 1.18 17.07
C GLU A 121 7.51 0.22 17.16
N ALA A 122 8.68 0.80 17.42
CA ALA A 122 9.91 0.06 17.69
C ALA A 122 9.79 -0.67 19.04
N ARG A 123 10.04 -1.98 19.04
CA ARG A 123 10.12 -2.78 20.27
C ARG A 123 11.41 -3.57 20.31
N GLU A 124 12.12 -3.46 21.41
CA GLU A 124 13.32 -4.23 21.69
C GLU A 124 12.96 -5.61 22.25
N ASN A 125 13.61 -6.66 21.76
CA ASN A 125 13.49 -8.00 22.33
C ASN A 125 14.49 -8.20 23.48
N GLY A 126 14.36 -9.28 24.24
CA GLY A 126 15.24 -9.57 25.39
C GLY A 126 16.72 -9.79 25.03
N SER A 127 17.09 -9.77 23.74
CA SER A 127 18.47 -9.87 23.25
C SER A 127 19.00 -8.54 22.70
N GLY A 128 18.25 -7.43 22.85
CA GLY A 128 18.67 -6.09 22.42
C GLY A 128 18.38 -5.76 20.95
N TYR A 129 17.73 -6.65 20.20
CA TYR A 129 17.34 -6.35 18.81
C TYR A 129 16.00 -5.62 18.77
N THR A 130 15.96 -4.51 18.05
CA THR A 130 14.75 -3.73 17.82
C THR A 130 14.01 -4.23 16.58
N SER A 131 12.68 -4.29 16.64
CA SER A 131 11.81 -4.59 15.51
C SER A 131 10.61 -3.65 15.49
N ASP A 132 10.25 -3.19 14.30
CA ASP A 132 9.13 -2.28 14.09
C ASP A 132 7.82 -3.04 13.87
N TYR A 133 6.82 -2.72 14.69
CA TYR A 133 5.51 -3.34 14.64
C TYR A 133 4.45 -2.31 14.26
N ALA A 134 3.48 -2.74 13.46
CA ALA A 134 2.34 -1.93 13.08
C ALA A 134 1.48 -1.59 14.29
N ILE A 135 1.04 -0.33 14.36
CA ILE A 135 0.00 0.16 15.26
C ILE A 135 -1.00 1.01 14.46
N LEU A 136 -2.19 1.23 15.01
CA LEU A 136 -3.15 2.16 14.40
C LEU A 136 -2.59 3.59 14.51
N GLY A 137 -2.49 4.28 13.37
CA GLY A 137 -2.07 5.67 13.32
C GLY A 137 -3.20 6.62 13.72
N PRO A 138 -2.91 7.88 14.08
CA PRO A 138 -3.90 8.81 14.64
C PRO A 138 -5.10 9.10 13.72
N LYS A 139 -4.97 8.88 12.41
CA LYS A 139 -6.00 9.15 11.41
C LYS A 139 -6.79 7.91 10.97
N TYR A 140 -6.54 6.74 11.55
CA TYR A 140 -7.15 5.48 11.07
C TYR A 140 -8.68 5.53 10.98
N ARG A 141 -9.33 6.21 11.93
CA ARG A 141 -10.80 6.35 11.97
C ARG A 141 -11.36 7.13 10.78
N LEU A 142 -10.61 8.06 10.22
CA LEU A 142 -11.05 8.84 9.04
C LEU A 142 -11.26 7.91 7.84
N LEU A 143 -10.32 6.98 7.62
CA LEU A 143 -10.46 5.97 6.59
C LEU A 143 -11.54 4.94 6.95
N GLU A 144 -11.54 4.43 8.19
CA GLU A 144 -12.49 3.39 8.65
C GLU A 144 -13.95 3.83 8.50
N THR A 145 -14.28 5.04 8.96
CA THR A 145 -15.63 5.64 8.88
C THR A 145 -16.00 6.11 7.47
N GLY A 146 -15.04 6.17 6.54
CA GLY A 146 -15.25 6.62 5.17
C GLY A 146 -15.24 8.14 4.99
N GLN A 147 -14.70 8.90 5.94
CA GLN A 147 -14.47 10.33 5.80
C GLN A 147 -13.33 10.64 4.81
N GLU A 148 -12.36 9.74 4.68
CA GLU A 148 -11.30 9.83 3.67
C GLU A 148 -11.31 8.62 2.71
N ARG A 149 -10.83 8.87 1.48
CA ARG A 149 -10.64 7.86 0.43
C ARG A 149 -9.17 7.63 0.15
N LEU A 150 -8.85 6.43 -0.30
CA LEU A 150 -7.48 5.98 -0.56
C LEU A 150 -7.25 5.79 -2.04
N LEU A 151 -6.80 6.85 -2.72
CA LEU A 151 -6.55 6.88 -4.16
C LEU A 151 -5.05 6.80 -4.42
N LEU A 152 -4.61 5.81 -5.21
CA LEU A 152 -3.22 5.65 -5.59
C LEU A 152 -3.07 5.57 -7.11
N ALA A 153 -2.07 6.28 -7.64
CA ALA A 153 -1.72 6.23 -9.05
C ALA A 153 -0.70 5.11 -9.34
N PHE A 154 -0.93 4.34 -10.40
CA PHE A 154 -0.07 3.27 -10.87
C PHE A 154 0.19 3.41 -12.36
N ARG A 155 1.32 2.87 -12.84
CA ARG A 155 1.50 2.64 -14.27
C ARG A 155 0.66 1.45 -14.69
N ALA A 156 -0.04 1.56 -15.81
CA ALA A 156 -0.81 0.46 -16.35
C ALA A 156 0.12 -0.73 -16.66
N SER A 157 -0.28 -1.91 -16.22
CA SER A 157 0.36 -3.14 -16.69
C SER A 157 -0.01 -3.39 -18.14
N ALA A 158 0.82 -4.15 -18.88
CA ALA A 158 0.54 -4.54 -20.27
C ALA A 158 -0.86 -5.20 -20.44
N ALA A 159 -1.32 -5.92 -19.43
CA ALA A 159 -2.66 -6.53 -19.40
C ALA A 159 -3.79 -5.49 -19.22
N SER A 160 -3.55 -4.43 -18.45
CA SER A 160 -4.51 -3.34 -18.24
C SER A 160 -4.60 -2.43 -19.47
N ALA A 161 -3.49 -2.21 -20.17
CA ALA A 161 -3.43 -1.45 -21.44
C ALA A 161 -4.21 -2.13 -22.59
N ARG A 162 -4.31 -3.47 -22.60
CA ARG A 162 -5.16 -4.21 -23.55
C ARG A 162 -6.65 -4.09 -23.25
N LYS A 163 -7.06 -3.93 -21.99
CA LYS A 163 -8.48 -3.77 -21.64
C LYS A 163 -8.99 -2.35 -21.94
N THR A 164 -8.18 -1.32 -21.74
CA THR A 164 -8.55 0.07 -22.07
C THR A 164 -8.71 0.27 -23.58
N THR A 165 -7.85 -0.34 -24.40
CA THR A 165 -7.99 -0.30 -25.87
C THR A 165 -9.22 -1.07 -26.38
N ALA A 166 -9.58 -2.19 -25.75
CA ALA A 166 -10.78 -2.96 -26.09
C ALA A 166 -12.09 -2.23 -25.73
N SER A 167 -12.17 -1.58 -24.56
CA SER A 167 -13.35 -0.77 -24.18
C SER A 167 -13.52 0.48 -25.04
N ALA A 168 -12.42 1.12 -25.45
CA ALA A 168 -12.47 2.29 -26.33
C ALA A 168 -12.98 1.95 -27.75
N ARG A 169 -12.75 0.71 -28.21
CA ARG A 169 -13.22 0.23 -29.52
C ARG A 169 -14.72 -0.10 -29.54
N LYS A 170 -15.26 -0.60 -28.41
CA LYS A 170 -16.69 -0.94 -28.25
C LYS A 170 -17.64 0.26 -28.10
N GLN A 171 -17.12 1.46 -27.84
CA GLN A 171 -17.93 2.69 -27.77
C GLN A 171 -18.04 3.42 -29.12
N LYS A 172 -17.45 2.87 -30.19
CA LYS A 172 -17.46 3.44 -31.55
C LYS A 172 -18.26 2.60 -32.55
N GLU A 173 -18.97 1.58 -32.11
CA GLU A 173 -19.88 0.74 -32.92
C GLU A 173 -21.33 0.92 -32.46
#